data_AF-A0A2V6GTM4-F1
#
_entry.id   AF-A0A2V6GTM4-F1
#
_cell.length_a   1.000
_cell.length_b   1.000
_cell.length_c   1.000
_cell.angle_alpha   90.00
_cell.angle_beta   90.00
_cell.angle_gamma   90.00
#
_symmetry.space_group_name_H-M   'P 1'
#
loop_
_entity.id
_entity.type
_entity.pdbx_description
1 polymer ?
#
loop_
_entity_poly.entity_id
_entity_poly.type
_entity_poly.pdbx_seq_one_letter_code
_entity_poly.pdbx_strand_id
1 'polypeptide(L)'
;MRALFPFLAALSSIVFPATMIAEKPFSFKDTPGKLPKEVVPTDYSIRIVPNIDKSASRTDSSRSELAFTGTETVKLNVRSPVHQLVLNALELEITEASLDGKALPKSAIKTDREKELLTLALPSELARGDHTLALSFSGKINQQGQGLFYMHYHEQGSGTKKIMLGTQFEATDARRFFPCWDEPVFRARFQLTAVVPENWLAVSNMPVESEKKIAGGKEVRFAPTPPMSSYLNVFAAGDLDLIESRSGPTQIRVIATKGKAKLGRYALEATAQILQYYNDYFGVAYPLPKLDQIALPGGFGGAMENWGGITYYESTLLFDPKNSSADTKQNIYEVLAHEMAHQWFGDLVTMAWWDNLWLNEGFASWMGTKCTAHFNPQWEVWLRRNLPRDPTRRVGIAKEQAMESDARSTTHAIQQPIATEAEANSAFDDITYKKGQSFLRMLESFLGEDVFRDGIRRYIAAHKYSNSTTADLWNALSE
;
A
#
# COMPACT_ATOMS: atom_id res chain seq x y z
N MET A 1 32.26 -67.44 -5.02
CA MET A 1 30.82 -67.22 -5.26
C MET A 1 30.16 -66.89 -3.94
N ARG A 2 29.87 -65.61 -3.69
CA ARG A 2 29.22 -65.15 -2.45
C ARG A 2 27.73 -64.94 -2.72
N ALA A 3 26.91 -65.49 -1.84
CA ALA A 3 25.46 -65.59 -1.94
C ALA A 3 24.76 -64.22 -1.87
N LEU A 4 23.74 -64.04 -2.71
CA LEU A 4 22.75 -62.97 -2.62
C LEU A 4 21.72 -63.30 -1.53
N PHE A 5 21.45 -62.34 -0.64
CA PHE A 5 20.21 -62.23 0.11
C PHE A 5 19.57 -60.88 -0.25
N PRO A 6 18.31 -60.83 -0.73
CA PRO A 6 17.61 -59.57 -0.93
C PRO A 6 16.88 -59.20 0.37
N PHE A 7 17.21 -58.05 0.95
CA PHE A 7 16.42 -57.46 2.03
C PHE A 7 15.29 -56.63 1.40
N LEU A 8 14.08 -57.17 1.37
CA LEU A 8 12.86 -56.42 1.09
C LEU A 8 12.51 -55.59 2.33
N ALA A 9 12.72 -54.28 2.29
CA ALA A 9 12.13 -53.34 3.23
C ALA A 9 10.91 -52.69 2.55
N ALA A 10 9.72 -53.22 2.82
CA ALA A 10 8.47 -52.56 2.48
C ALA A 10 8.27 -51.37 3.43
N LEU A 11 8.62 -50.16 2.99
CA LEU A 11 8.14 -48.93 3.62
C LEU A 11 6.70 -48.68 3.17
N SER A 12 5.75 -49.14 3.98
CA SER A 12 4.36 -48.70 3.91
C SER A 12 4.30 -47.20 4.20
N SER A 13 4.26 -46.39 3.16
CA SER A 13 4.03 -44.95 3.27
C SER A 13 2.56 -44.76 3.65
N ILE A 14 2.30 -44.46 4.92
CA ILE A 14 0.99 -43.96 5.34
C ILE A 14 0.87 -42.55 4.77
N VAL A 15 0.32 -42.45 3.56
CA VAL A 15 -0.11 -41.18 2.98
C VAL A 15 -1.40 -40.82 3.71
N PHE A 16 -1.31 -39.94 4.71
CA PHE A 16 -2.50 -39.21 5.13
C PHE A 16 -2.96 -38.39 3.91
N PRO A 17 -4.19 -38.57 3.41
CA PRO A 17 -4.71 -37.66 2.43
C PRO A 17 -4.81 -36.31 3.13
N ALA A 18 -3.88 -35.41 2.84
CA ALA A 18 -4.11 -34.00 3.08
C ALA A 18 -5.35 -33.66 2.25
N THR A 19 -6.51 -33.59 2.90
CA THR A 19 -7.70 -33.03 2.28
C THR A 19 -7.33 -31.62 1.87
N MET A 20 -7.09 -31.41 0.57
CA MET A 20 -6.94 -30.07 0.02
C MET A 20 -8.30 -29.40 0.15
N ILE A 21 -8.47 -28.64 1.24
CA ILE A 21 -9.65 -27.80 1.43
C ILE A 21 -9.40 -26.58 0.55
N ALA A 22 -10.17 -26.46 -0.53
CA ALA A 22 -10.17 -25.26 -1.35
C ALA A 22 -10.47 -24.03 -0.46
N GLU A 23 -9.78 -22.93 -0.71
CA GLU A 23 -10.09 -21.66 -0.06
C GLU A 23 -11.54 -21.28 -0.33
N LYS A 24 -12.21 -20.69 0.67
CA LYS A 24 -13.57 -20.22 0.52
C LYS A 24 -13.59 -18.80 -0.06
N PRO A 25 -14.68 -18.41 -0.75
CA PRO A 25 -14.95 -17.00 -1.07
C PRO A 25 -14.81 -16.09 0.16
N PHE A 26 -14.52 -14.82 -0.08
CA PHE A 26 -14.31 -13.84 0.97
C PHE A 26 -15.44 -13.81 2.01
N SER A 27 -15.04 -13.86 3.30
CA SER A 27 -15.91 -13.67 4.45
C SER A 27 -15.18 -12.81 5.48
N PHE A 28 -15.69 -11.60 5.75
CA PHE A 28 -15.10 -10.70 6.75
C PHE A 28 -14.95 -11.36 8.13
N LYS A 29 -15.93 -12.18 8.53
CA LYS A 29 -15.94 -12.84 9.84
C LYS A 29 -14.84 -13.90 9.95
N ASP A 30 -14.57 -14.60 8.85
CA ASP A 30 -13.68 -15.75 8.83
C ASP A 30 -12.28 -15.39 8.29
N THR A 31 -12.07 -14.12 7.91
CA THR A 31 -10.78 -13.62 7.44
C THR A 31 -9.76 -13.68 8.58
N PRO A 32 -8.54 -14.21 8.35
CA PRO A 32 -7.47 -14.23 9.35
C PRO A 32 -7.12 -12.82 9.86
N GLY A 33 -6.47 -12.77 11.03
CA GLY A 33 -6.05 -11.52 11.67
C GLY A 33 -6.01 -11.65 13.19
N LYS A 34 -5.34 -10.70 13.84
CA LYS A 34 -5.26 -10.61 15.31
C LYS A 34 -6.43 -9.81 15.89
N LEU A 35 -7.03 -8.93 15.11
CA LEU A 35 -8.07 -8.04 15.59
C LEU A 35 -9.45 -8.72 15.63
N PRO A 36 -10.21 -8.54 16.73
CA PRO A 36 -11.58 -9.01 16.82
C PRO A 36 -12.48 -8.38 15.74
N LYS A 37 -13.44 -9.16 15.20
CA LYS A 37 -14.32 -8.75 14.09
C LYS A 37 -15.67 -8.18 14.57
N GLU A 38 -15.82 -7.98 15.88
CA GLU A 38 -17.03 -7.48 16.56
C GLU A 38 -17.17 -5.96 16.45
N VAL A 39 -16.06 -5.23 16.27
CA VAL A 39 -16.07 -3.78 16.12
C VAL A 39 -15.42 -3.44 14.78
N VAL A 40 -16.14 -2.72 13.93
CA VAL A 40 -15.70 -2.37 12.58
C VAL A 40 -15.65 -0.85 12.43
N PRO A 41 -14.51 -0.25 12.08
CA PRO A 41 -14.45 1.17 11.79
C PRO A 41 -15.10 1.47 10.43
N THR A 42 -15.75 2.62 10.32
CA THR A 42 -16.50 3.03 9.11
C THR A 42 -15.98 4.34 8.52
N ASP A 43 -15.67 5.31 9.38
CA ASP A 43 -15.09 6.60 9.00
C ASP A 43 -14.01 7.01 10.01
N TYR A 44 -12.89 7.51 9.52
CA TYR A 44 -11.82 8.17 10.27
C TYR A 44 -11.74 9.64 9.88
N SER A 45 -11.77 10.53 10.86
CA SER A 45 -11.40 11.93 10.72
C SER A 45 -10.10 12.16 11.49
N ILE A 46 -8.99 12.29 10.77
CA ILE A 46 -7.64 12.32 11.35
C ILE A 46 -7.07 13.72 11.16
N ARG A 47 -6.50 14.29 12.22
CA ARG A 47 -5.79 15.57 12.18
C ARG A 47 -4.37 15.39 12.69
N ILE A 48 -3.37 15.80 11.90
CA ILE A 48 -1.95 15.65 12.23
C ILE A 48 -1.25 17.02 12.22
N VAL A 49 -0.37 17.23 13.21
CA VAL A 49 0.48 18.41 13.35
C VAL A 49 1.94 17.98 13.47
N PRO A 50 2.69 17.90 12.35
CA PRO A 50 4.12 17.64 12.37
C PRO A 50 4.89 18.80 13.01
N ASN A 51 5.81 18.48 13.92
CA ASN A 51 6.74 19.44 14.52
C ASN A 51 8.12 19.31 13.87
N ILE A 52 8.34 20.11 12.81
CA ILE A 52 9.56 20.08 11.98
C ILE A 52 10.60 21.15 12.38
N ASP A 53 10.22 22.15 13.18
CA ASP A 53 11.04 23.32 13.52
C ASP A 53 12.22 22.99 14.44
N LYS A 54 12.19 21.86 15.14
CA LYS A 54 13.32 21.39 15.96
C LYS A 54 14.59 21.05 15.15
N SER A 55 14.49 20.95 13.82
CA SER A 55 15.61 20.63 12.92
C SER A 55 16.31 21.84 12.29
N ALA A 56 15.70 23.03 12.33
CA ALA A 56 16.20 24.21 11.60
C ALA A 56 17.25 25.02 12.38
N SER A 57 17.41 24.77 13.67
CA SER A 57 18.38 25.44 14.54
C SER A 57 19.02 24.43 15.48
N ARG A 58 20.07 23.73 15.03
CA ARG A 58 21.08 23.15 15.94
C ARG A 58 22.31 22.62 15.20
N THR A 59 23.45 23.23 15.50
CA THR A 59 24.82 22.78 15.20
C THR A 59 25.35 21.82 16.28
N ASP A 60 24.46 21.13 17.01
CA ASP A 60 24.79 20.31 18.16
C ASP A 60 24.34 18.86 17.91
N SER A 61 25.25 17.91 18.11
CA SER A 61 25.13 16.49 17.79
C SER A 61 24.18 15.71 18.71
N SER A 62 23.42 16.39 19.58
CA SER A 62 22.31 15.78 20.32
C SER A 62 21.02 15.79 19.48
N ARG A 63 20.77 14.65 18.80
CA ARG A 63 19.62 14.40 17.90
C ARG A 63 18.30 14.57 18.66
N SER A 64 17.64 15.72 18.56
CA SER A 64 16.22 15.79 18.90
C SER A 64 15.42 15.08 17.80
N GLU A 65 14.75 13.98 18.14
CA GLU A 65 13.86 13.27 17.22
C GLU A 65 12.70 14.17 16.80
N LEU A 66 12.40 14.21 15.50
CA LEU A 66 11.22 14.89 14.98
C LEU A 66 9.97 14.13 15.43
N ALA A 67 8.90 14.85 15.73
CA ALA A 67 7.67 14.28 16.28
C ALA A 67 6.44 14.96 15.68
N PHE A 68 5.28 14.35 15.88
CA PHE A 68 4.00 14.93 15.51
C PHE A 68 2.98 14.68 16.63
N THR A 69 1.95 15.52 16.68
CA THR A 69 0.74 15.24 17.46
C THR A 69 -0.41 14.96 16.54
N GLY A 70 -1.35 14.13 17.01
CA GLY A 70 -2.52 13.75 16.27
C GLY A 70 -3.76 13.74 17.14
N THR A 71 -4.90 13.98 16.51
CA THR A 71 -6.22 13.70 17.07
C THR A 71 -7.05 13.00 16.01
N GLU A 72 -7.85 12.03 16.41
CA GLU A 72 -8.78 11.40 15.50
C GLU A 72 -10.17 11.20 16.11
N THR A 73 -11.14 11.06 15.23
CA THR A 73 -12.48 10.57 15.54
C THR A 73 -12.80 9.43 14.60
N VAL A 74 -13.16 8.28 15.17
CA VAL A 74 -13.46 7.05 14.44
C VAL A 74 -14.92 6.69 14.69
N LYS A 75 -15.71 6.60 13.62
CA LYS A 75 -17.05 6.03 13.68
C LYS A 75 -16.95 4.51 13.64
N LEU A 76 -17.61 3.85 14.59
CA LEU A 76 -17.56 2.42 14.78
C LEU A 76 -18.95 1.81 14.57
N ASN A 77 -19.00 0.65 13.94
CA ASN A 77 -20.15 -0.24 13.97
C ASN A 77 -19.82 -1.45 14.86
N VAL A 78 -20.46 -1.52 16.02
CA VAL A 78 -20.34 -2.63 16.97
C VAL A 78 -21.39 -3.68 16.60
N ARG A 79 -20.94 -4.86 16.19
CA ARG A 79 -21.77 -5.97 15.66
C ARG A 79 -22.29 -6.89 16.75
N SER A 80 -21.58 -6.98 17.88
CA SER A 80 -21.98 -7.68 19.09
C SER A 80 -21.40 -6.98 20.32
N PRO A 81 -22.03 -7.09 21.50
CA PRO A 81 -21.56 -6.38 22.69
C PRO A 81 -20.11 -6.71 23.08
N VAL A 82 -19.36 -5.70 23.53
CA VAL A 82 -17.94 -5.85 23.91
C VAL A 82 -17.60 -5.07 25.18
N HIS A 83 -16.60 -5.53 25.92
CA HIS A 83 -16.06 -4.82 27.11
C HIS A 83 -14.75 -4.06 26.85
N GLN A 84 -14.21 -4.18 25.64
CA GLN A 84 -12.97 -3.53 25.25
C GLN A 84 -12.96 -3.26 23.75
N LEU A 85 -12.23 -2.23 23.35
CA LEU A 85 -11.84 -2.02 21.95
C LEU A 85 -10.39 -2.45 21.79
N VAL A 86 -10.09 -3.24 20.77
CA VAL A 86 -8.74 -3.69 20.43
C VAL A 86 -8.45 -3.29 19.00
N LEU A 87 -7.38 -2.53 18.81
CA LEU A 87 -6.90 -2.00 17.53
C LEU A 87 -5.37 -1.94 17.54
N ASN A 88 -4.74 -1.56 16.43
CA ASN A 88 -3.28 -1.43 16.35
C ASN A 88 -2.81 -0.03 16.74
N ALA A 89 -1.67 0.02 17.39
CA ALA A 89 -0.86 1.23 17.58
C ALA A 89 0.59 0.81 17.81
N LEU A 90 1.52 1.51 17.16
CA LEU A 90 2.95 1.22 17.29
C LEU A 90 3.74 2.52 17.40
N GLU A 91 4.51 2.66 18.47
CA GLU A 91 5.30 3.87 18.74
C GLU A 91 4.48 5.17 18.78
N LEU A 92 3.23 5.04 19.20
CA LEU A 92 2.33 6.14 19.53
C LEU A 92 2.13 6.21 21.04
N GLU A 93 2.19 7.42 21.59
CA GLU A 93 1.74 7.70 22.95
C GLU A 93 0.29 8.20 22.90
N ILE A 94 -0.65 7.40 23.42
CA ILE A 94 -2.06 7.79 23.51
C ILE A 94 -2.26 8.62 24.78
N THR A 95 -2.57 9.90 24.61
CA THR A 95 -2.67 10.86 25.72
C THR A 95 -4.09 10.95 26.28
N GLU A 96 -5.09 10.84 25.41
CA GLU A 96 -6.51 10.92 25.76
C GLU A 96 -7.34 9.95 24.91
N ALA A 97 -8.40 9.42 25.49
CA ALA A 97 -9.39 8.60 24.79
C ALA A 97 -10.80 8.92 25.31
N SER A 98 -11.78 8.96 24.42
CA SER A 98 -13.19 9.06 24.78
C SER A 98 -14.07 8.22 23.88
N LEU A 99 -15.16 7.71 24.43
CA LEU A 99 -16.17 6.93 23.70
C LEU A 99 -17.52 7.60 23.88
N ASP A 100 -18.19 7.92 22.77
CA ASP A 100 -19.46 8.64 22.72
C ASP A 100 -19.43 9.95 23.55
N GLY A 101 -18.30 10.67 23.47
CA GLY A 101 -18.06 11.91 24.20
C GLY A 101 -17.73 11.75 25.68
N LYS A 102 -17.68 10.52 26.21
CA LYS A 102 -17.29 10.24 27.60
C LYS A 102 -15.82 9.87 27.67
N ALA A 103 -15.04 10.62 28.45
CA ALA A 103 -13.62 10.35 28.64
C ALA A 103 -13.39 8.99 29.31
N LEU A 104 -12.44 8.23 28.79
CA LEU A 104 -11.93 7.02 29.42
C LEU A 104 -10.79 7.40 30.38
N PRO A 105 -10.69 6.78 31.57
CA PRO A 105 -9.57 7.03 32.47
C PRO A 105 -8.26 6.54 31.84
N LYS A 106 -7.13 7.19 32.15
CA LYS A 106 -5.82 6.77 31.62
C LYS A 106 -5.48 5.30 31.89
N SER A 107 -5.96 4.75 33.01
CA SER A 107 -5.80 3.33 33.37
C SER A 107 -6.53 2.36 32.44
N ALA A 108 -7.50 2.84 31.65
CA ALA A 108 -8.20 2.05 30.65
C ALA A 108 -7.42 1.94 29.32
N ILE A 109 -6.42 2.80 29.10
CA ILE A 109 -5.62 2.85 27.88
C ILE A 109 -4.38 1.97 28.08
N LYS A 110 -4.31 0.85 27.36
CA LYS A 110 -3.19 -0.10 27.46
C LYS A 110 -2.55 -0.30 26.09
N THR A 111 -1.26 -0.02 25.98
CA THR A 111 -0.47 -0.29 24.78
C THR A 111 0.43 -1.50 25.02
N ASP A 112 0.44 -2.43 24.08
CA ASP A 112 1.34 -3.59 24.03
C ASP A 112 2.25 -3.41 22.81
N ARG A 113 3.50 -3.03 23.05
CA ARG A 113 4.46 -2.73 21.98
C ARG A 113 4.90 -3.98 21.23
N GLU A 114 4.97 -5.13 21.89
CA GLU A 114 5.41 -6.38 21.26
C GLU A 114 4.33 -6.94 20.34
N LYS A 115 3.06 -6.80 20.73
CA LYS A 115 1.92 -7.22 19.90
C LYS A 115 1.42 -6.14 18.95
N GLU A 116 1.91 -4.91 19.12
CA GLU A 116 1.50 -3.72 18.38
C GLU A 116 0.00 -3.40 18.52
N LEU A 117 -0.52 -3.59 19.74
CA LEU A 117 -1.93 -3.43 20.07
C LEU A 117 -2.18 -2.29 21.05
N LEU A 118 -3.25 -1.55 20.79
CA LEU A 118 -3.94 -0.68 21.73
C LEU A 118 -5.19 -1.40 22.23
N THR A 119 -5.37 -1.48 23.54
CA THR A 119 -6.60 -1.96 24.18
C THR A 119 -7.20 -0.83 25.02
N LEU A 120 -8.47 -0.52 24.76
CA LEU A 120 -9.26 0.43 25.53
C LEU A 120 -10.29 -0.35 26.34
N ALA A 121 -10.07 -0.47 27.66
CA ALA A 121 -11.02 -1.10 28.55
C ALA A 121 -12.25 -0.20 28.77
N LEU A 122 -13.45 -0.75 28.63
CA LEU A 122 -14.69 0.02 28.75
C LEU A 122 -15.27 -0.13 30.16
N PRO A 123 -15.80 0.95 30.76
CA PRO A 123 -16.36 0.91 32.12
C PRO A 123 -17.65 0.07 32.22
N SER A 124 -18.34 -0.11 31.09
CA SER A 124 -19.53 -0.95 30.93
C SER A 124 -19.46 -1.65 29.58
N GLU A 125 -20.28 -2.68 29.41
CA GLU A 125 -20.48 -3.30 28.09
C GLU A 125 -20.94 -2.25 27.08
N LEU A 126 -20.29 -2.23 25.91
CA LEU A 126 -20.68 -1.44 24.76
C LEU A 126 -21.71 -2.21 23.96
N ALA A 127 -22.89 -1.63 23.79
CA ALA A 127 -23.97 -2.28 23.07
C ALA A 127 -23.66 -2.42 21.58
N ARG A 128 -24.41 -3.29 20.90
CA ARG A 128 -24.45 -3.33 19.44
C ARG A 128 -25.01 -1.99 18.91
N GLY A 129 -24.38 -1.43 17.88
CA GLY A 129 -24.84 -0.19 17.25
C GLY A 129 -23.69 0.68 16.77
N ASP A 130 -24.02 1.92 16.45
CA ASP A 130 -23.05 2.91 15.99
C ASP A 130 -22.51 3.71 17.19
N HIS A 131 -21.19 3.85 17.23
CA HIS A 131 -20.45 4.52 18.31
C HIS A 131 -19.36 5.42 17.74
N THR A 132 -18.86 6.35 18.57
CA THR A 132 -17.78 7.27 18.19
C THR A 132 -16.63 7.18 19.19
N LEU A 133 -15.47 6.73 18.72
CA LEU A 133 -14.22 6.76 19.45
C LEU A 133 -13.46 8.04 19.08
N ALA A 134 -12.92 8.76 20.05
CA ALA A 134 -11.97 9.85 19.81
C ALA A 134 -10.68 9.62 20.59
N LEU A 135 -9.55 9.85 19.94
CA LEU A 135 -8.21 9.63 20.47
C LEU A 135 -7.34 10.86 20.23
N SER A 136 -6.51 11.19 21.24
CA SER A 136 -5.41 12.14 21.12
C SER A 136 -4.11 11.38 21.32
N PHE A 137 -3.11 11.65 20.48
CA PHE A 137 -1.85 10.92 20.50
C PHE A 137 -0.66 11.76 20.04
N SER A 138 0.54 11.26 20.32
CA SER A 138 1.78 11.76 19.72
C SER A 138 2.60 10.61 19.16
N GLY A 139 3.41 10.90 18.16
CA GLY A 139 4.25 9.92 17.48
C GLY A 139 5.54 10.54 16.98
N LYS A 140 6.47 9.69 16.56
CA LYS A 140 7.76 10.11 15.98
C LYS A 140 7.69 10.22 14.46
N ILE A 141 8.45 11.14 13.88
CA ILE A 141 8.66 11.24 12.43
C ILE A 141 9.94 10.48 12.10
N ASN A 142 9.81 9.37 11.38
CA ASN A 142 10.89 8.44 11.09
C ASN A 142 11.92 9.00 10.10
N GLN A 143 13.15 8.48 10.16
CA GLN A 143 14.19 8.75 9.15
C GLN A 143 14.15 7.76 7.97
N GLN A 144 13.50 6.62 8.19
CA GLN A 144 13.31 5.55 7.22
C GLN A 144 11.85 5.56 6.76
N GLY A 145 11.59 5.04 5.56
CA GLY A 145 10.27 4.95 4.96
C GLY A 145 9.36 3.97 5.68
N GLN A 146 8.84 4.39 6.83
CA GLN A 146 7.87 3.68 7.66
C GLN A 146 7.05 4.72 8.44
N GLY A 147 5.73 4.53 8.51
CA GLY A 147 4.82 5.49 9.12
C GLY A 147 4.94 6.87 8.45
N LEU A 148 4.86 7.94 9.24
CA LEU A 148 5.28 9.27 8.79
C LEU A 148 6.81 9.38 8.90
N PHE A 149 7.46 9.76 7.81
CA PHE A 149 8.90 9.92 7.75
C PHE A 149 9.31 11.25 7.11
N TYR A 150 10.57 11.62 7.29
CA TYR A 150 11.14 12.80 6.68
C TYR A 150 12.38 12.48 5.86
N MET A 151 12.59 13.29 4.83
CA MET A 151 13.73 13.22 3.94
C MET A 151 14.41 14.57 3.87
N HIS A 152 15.74 14.56 3.88
CA HIS A 152 16.51 15.73 3.50
C HIS A 152 16.81 15.68 2.00
N TYR A 153 16.75 16.84 1.36
CA TYR A 153 17.16 17.01 -0.03
C TYR A 153 17.86 18.35 -0.22
N HIS A 154 18.57 18.48 -1.34
CA HIS A 154 19.15 19.75 -1.75
C HIS A 154 18.28 20.37 -2.84
N GLU A 155 17.86 21.62 -2.62
CA GLU A 155 17.10 22.37 -3.61
C GLU A 155 17.95 22.59 -4.88
N GLN A 156 17.34 22.37 -6.05
CA GLN A 156 18.02 22.53 -7.33
C GLN A 156 18.41 24.00 -7.54
N GLY A 157 19.65 24.23 -7.97
CA GLY A 157 20.19 25.58 -8.21
C GLY A 157 20.79 26.23 -6.97
N SER A 158 20.04 26.36 -5.87
CA SER A 158 20.55 26.99 -4.64
C SER A 158 21.44 26.07 -3.80
N GLY A 159 21.25 24.75 -3.89
CA GLY A 159 21.95 23.76 -3.06
C GLY A 159 21.50 23.76 -1.59
N THR A 160 20.50 24.55 -1.23
CA THR A 160 20.01 24.68 0.14
C THR A 160 19.45 23.35 0.63
N LYS A 161 19.86 22.91 1.82
CA LYS A 161 19.30 21.72 2.46
C LYS A 161 17.88 22.00 2.91
N LYS A 162 16.93 21.20 2.44
CA LYS A 162 15.50 21.28 2.75
C LYS A 162 15.03 19.97 3.39
N ILE A 163 13.78 19.97 3.84
CA ILE A 163 13.10 18.80 4.41
C ILE A 163 11.77 18.60 3.70
N MET A 164 11.40 17.34 3.47
CA MET A 164 10.11 16.90 2.97
C MET A 164 9.57 15.82 3.90
N LEU A 165 8.25 15.77 4.08
CA LEU A 165 7.54 14.69 4.76
C LEU A 165 6.91 13.76 3.72
N GLY A 166 6.88 12.47 4.05
CA GLY A 166 6.22 11.42 3.28
C GLY A 166 5.68 10.33 4.20
N THR A 167 4.86 9.44 3.67
CA THR A 167 4.32 8.28 4.40
C THR A 167 4.57 6.99 3.63
N GLN A 168 4.88 5.91 4.35
CA GLN A 168 4.93 4.55 3.82
C GLN A 168 4.23 3.66 4.85
N PHE A 169 3.12 3.04 4.46
CA PHE A 169 2.30 2.25 5.38
C PHE A 169 2.23 0.77 5.05
N GLU A 170 2.48 0.35 3.80
CA GLU A 170 2.49 -1.08 3.50
C GLU A 170 3.78 -1.73 4.02
N ALA A 171 3.72 -2.87 4.71
CA ALA A 171 2.50 -3.67 5.00
C ALA A 171 1.62 -3.08 6.12
N THR A 172 2.21 -2.71 7.26
CA THR A 172 1.46 -2.50 8.52
C THR A 172 1.98 -1.33 9.35
N ASP A 173 2.29 -0.22 8.69
CA ASP A 173 2.89 0.97 9.30
C ASP A 173 1.90 2.14 9.43
N ALA A 174 0.63 1.98 9.01
CA ALA A 174 -0.42 2.98 9.30
C ALA A 174 -0.61 3.15 10.81
N ARG A 175 -0.46 2.06 11.58
CA ARG A 175 -0.45 2.05 13.06
C ARG A 175 0.66 2.90 13.72
N ARG A 176 1.68 3.36 12.97
CA ARG A 176 2.68 4.35 13.42
C ARG A 176 2.27 5.80 13.15
N PHE A 177 1.22 6.01 12.35
CA PHE A 177 0.72 7.33 11.98
C PHE A 177 -0.54 7.70 12.75
N PHE A 178 -1.47 6.75 12.92
CA PHE A 178 -2.66 6.91 13.74
C PHE A 178 -3.12 5.53 14.27
N PRO A 179 -3.73 5.45 15.47
CA PRO A 179 -4.29 4.19 15.97
C PRO A 179 -5.41 3.70 15.04
N CYS A 180 -5.37 2.46 14.59
CA CYS A 180 -6.37 1.97 13.64
C CYS A 180 -6.51 0.44 13.64
N TRP A 181 -7.61 -0.05 13.06
CA TRP A 181 -7.73 -1.46 12.72
C TRP A 181 -6.88 -1.75 11.48
N ASP A 182 -5.59 -1.99 11.69
CA ASP A 182 -4.57 -2.00 10.65
C ASP A 182 -4.39 -3.39 10.02
N GLU A 183 -5.49 -3.94 9.53
CA GLU A 183 -5.53 -5.14 8.67
C GLU A 183 -6.30 -4.81 7.38
N PRO A 184 -5.89 -5.33 6.20
CA PRO A 184 -6.49 -4.97 4.91
C PRO A 184 -8.01 -5.12 4.83
N VAL A 185 -8.58 -6.05 5.60
CA VAL A 185 -10.01 -6.35 5.63
C VAL A 185 -10.87 -5.26 6.29
N PHE A 186 -10.29 -4.42 7.17
CA PHE A 186 -11.01 -3.33 7.82
C PHE A 186 -11.02 -2.08 6.95
N ARG A 187 -11.78 -2.13 5.85
CA ARG A 187 -11.95 -0.98 4.98
C ARG A 187 -12.78 0.12 5.65
N ALA A 188 -12.30 1.35 5.57
CA ALA A 188 -13.00 2.53 6.09
C ALA A 188 -12.79 3.75 5.19
N ARG A 189 -13.59 4.80 5.40
CA ARG A 189 -13.39 6.10 4.76
C ARG A 189 -12.42 6.93 5.61
N PHE A 190 -11.50 7.65 4.98
CA PHE A 190 -10.50 8.47 5.68
C PHE A 190 -10.60 9.93 5.24
N GLN A 191 -10.61 10.84 6.20
CA GLN A 191 -10.49 12.27 5.97
C GLN A 191 -9.28 12.79 6.75
N LEU A 192 -8.22 13.17 6.02
CA LEU A 192 -7.02 13.73 6.61
C LEU A 192 -7.10 15.26 6.67
N THR A 193 -6.65 15.81 7.80
CA THR A 193 -6.32 17.22 7.98
C THR A 193 -4.88 17.33 8.45
N ALA A 194 -4.07 18.16 7.78
CA ALA A 194 -2.66 18.35 8.14
C ALA A 194 -2.36 19.82 8.38
N VAL A 195 -1.60 20.11 9.43
CA VAL A 195 -1.01 21.44 9.64
C VAL A 195 0.40 21.46 9.08
N VAL A 196 0.67 22.36 8.14
CA VAL A 196 1.98 22.47 7.47
C VAL A 196 2.42 23.93 7.40
N PRO A 197 3.72 24.22 7.19
CA PRO A 197 4.18 25.57 6.90
C PRO A 197 3.39 26.22 5.76
N GLU A 198 3.21 27.54 5.82
CA GLU A 198 2.37 28.27 4.87
C GLU A 198 2.82 28.12 3.41
N ASN A 199 4.14 28.06 3.18
CA ASN A 199 4.74 27.91 1.86
C ASN A 199 4.85 26.46 1.37
N TRP A 200 4.38 25.48 2.14
CA TRP A 200 4.41 24.08 1.74
C TRP A 200 3.19 23.69 0.91
N LEU A 201 3.39 22.83 -0.08
CA LEU A 201 2.32 22.05 -0.68
C LEU A 201 2.09 20.81 0.19
N ALA A 202 0.82 20.45 0.41
CA ALA A 202 0.43 19.21 1.06
C ALA A 202 -0.45 18.40 0.10
N VAL A 203 -0.18 17.09 0.04
CA VAL A 203 -0.84 16.16 -0.87
C VAL A 203 -1.25 14.91 -0.08
N SER A 204 -2.44 14.39 -0.36
CA SER A 204 -2.98 13.15 0.22
C SER A 204 -3.80 12.41 -0.84
N ASN A 205 -4.51 11.33 -0.49
CA ASN A 205 -5.29 10.48 -1.40
C ASN A 205 -6.29 11.29 -2.24
N MET A 206 -7.00 12.24 -1.62
CA MET A 206 -8.08 13.00 -2.23
C MET A 206 -7.71 14.47 -2.48
N PRO A 207 -8.45 15.21 -3.32
CA PRO A 207 -8.28 16.65 -3.47
C PRO A 207 -8.40 17.41 -2.15
N VAL A 208 -7.79 18.58 -2.09
CA VAL A 208 -7.98 19.53 -0.99
C VAL A 208 -9.43 20.01 -0.99
N GLU A 209 -10.11 19.82 0.14
CA GLU A 209 -11.48 20.31 0.39
C GLU A 209 -11.44 21.77 0.88
N SER A 210 -10.50 22.10 1.76
CA SER A 210 -10.32 23.47 2.25
C SER A 210 -8.90 23.72 2.77
N GLU A 211 -8.43 24.96 2.66
CA GLU A 211 -7.22 25.45 3.33
C GLU A 211 -7.55 26.65 4.23
N LYS A 212 -6.94 26.71 5.40
CA LYS A 212 -7.10 27.83 6.34
C LYS A 212 -5.74 28.24 6.89
N LYS A 213 -5.39 29.52 6.75
CA LYS A 213 -4.21 30.08 7.44
C LYS A 213 -4.44 30.07 8.95
N ILE A 214 -3.44 29.65 9.70
CA ILE A 214 -3.44 29.62 11.16
C ILE A 214 -2.13 30.19 11.71
N ALA A 215 -2.05 30.43 13.01
CA ALA A 215 -0.78 30.81 13.63
C ALA A 215 0.26 29.70 13.41
N GLY A 216 1.39 30.02 12.80
CA GLY A 216 2.49 29.07 12.54
C GLY A 216 2.39 28.26 11.25
N GLY A 217 1.39 28.49 10.39
CA GLY A 217 1.30 27.81 9.09
C GLY A 217 -0.09 27.83 8.48
N LYS A 218 -0.47 26.72 7.84
CA LYS A 218 -1.81 26.50 7.30
C LYS A 218 -2.33 25.11 7.67
N GLU A 219 -3.64 25.02 7.85
CA GLU A 219 -4.36 23.77 8.00
C GLU A 219 -4.97 23.41 6.64
N VAL A 220 -4.63 22.23 6.13
CA VAL A 220 -5.10 21.68 4.86
C VAL A 220 -5.97 20.48 5.15
N ARG A 221 -7.25 20.56 4.78
CA ARG A 221 -8.23 19.48 4.93
C ARG A 221 -8.50 18.88 3.55
N PHE A 222 -8.35 17.57 3.43
CA PHE A 222 -8.63 16.82 2.22
C PHE A 222 -10.07 16.29 2.22
N ALA A 223 -10.64 16.05 1.04
CA ALA A 223 -11.95 15.39 0.92
C ALA A 223 -11.87 13.95 1.44
N PRO A 224 -12.98 13.36 1.94
CA PRO A 224 -12.97 11.99 2.42
C PRO A 224 -12.80 10.97 1.29
N THR A 225 -12.02 9.92 1.51
CA THR A 225 -11.84 8.80 0.56
C THR A 225 -13.11 7.95 0.43
N PRO A 226 -13.24 7.13 -0.63
CA PRO A 226 -14.06 5.92 -0.57
C PRO A 226 -13.55 4.93 0.50
N PRO A 227 -14.32 3.89 0.85
CA PRO A 227 -13.85 2.81 1.72
C PRO A 227 -12.59 2.15 1.13
N MET A 228 -11.50 2.14 1.87
CA MET A 228 -10.20 1.57 1.49
C MET A 228 -9.48 0.99 2.71
N SER A 229 -8.43 0.20 2.50
CA SER A 229 -7.59 -0.34 3.56
C SER A 229 -6.66 0.74 4.16
N SER A 230 -6.29 0.61 5.43
CA SER A 230 -5.46 1.58 6.16
C SER A 230 -4.11 1.86 5.48
N TYR A 231 -3.46 0.82 4.96
CA TYR A 231 -2.13 0.91 4.33
C TYR A 231 -2.08 1.79 3.07
N LEU A 232 -3.24 2.10 2.47
CA LEU A 232 -3.34 2.93 1.26
C LEU A 232 -3.39 4.43 1.54
N ASN A 233 -3.48 4.85 2.80
CA ASN A 233 -3.43 6.27 3.13
C ASN A 233 -2.07 6.87 2.71
N VAL A 234 -2.06 8.11 2.22
CA VAL A 234 -0.84 8.84 1.87
C VAL A 234 -0.86 10.28 2.36
N PHE A 235 0.29 10.76 2.78
CA PHE A 235 0.55 12.16 3.04
C PHE A 235 1.98 12.51 2.62
N ALA A 236 2.10 13.54 1.78
CA ALA A 236 3.38 14.14 1.42
C ALA A 236 3.28 15.66 1.55
N ALA A 237 4.31 16.30 2.12
CA ALA A 237 4.34 17.74 2.24
C ALA A 237 5.76 18.31 2.22
N GLY A 238 5.93 19.47 1.58
CA GLY A 238 7.23 20.13 1.45
C GLY A 238 7.18 21.36 0.55
N ASP A 239 8.36 21.89 0.24
CA ASP A 239 8.56 22.91 -0.81
C ASP A 239 8.54 22.18 -2.17
N LEU A 240 7.33 21.91 -2.67
CA LEU A 240 7.06 21.10 -3.86
C LEU A 240 6.49 21.97 -4.99
N ASP A 241 6.74 21.54 -6.22
CA ASP A 241 6.04 22.03 -7.42
C ASP A 241 5.37 20.88 -8.16
N LEU A 242 4.49 21.22 -9.11
CA LEU A 242 3.75 20.23 -9.88
C LEU A 242 3.57 20.64 -11.34
N ILE A 243 3.38 19.63 -12.18
CA ILE A 243 2.80 19.76 -13.51
C ILE A 243 1.53 18.93 -13.57
N GLU A 244 0.56 19.34 -14.38
CA GLU A 244 -0.75 18.70 -14.43
C GLU A 244 -1.31 18.59 -15.84
N SER A 245 -2.23 17.65 -16.00
CA SER A 245 -3.05 17.43 -17.19
C SER A 245 -4.37 16.77 -16.77
N ARG A 246 -5.14 16.25 -17.72
CA ARG A 246 -6.35 15.48 -17.48
C ARG A 246 -6.39 14.24 -18.38
N SER A 247 -6.94 13.15 -17.86
CA SER A 247 -7.34 11.98 -18.66
C SER A 247 -8.82 11.71 -18.37
N GLY A 248 -9.67 12.08 -19.32
CA GLY A 248 -11.13 12.11 -19.12
C GLY A 248 -11.55 12.99 -17.92
N PRO A 249 -12.36 12.46 -16.97
CA PRO A 249 -12.80 13.19 -15.79
C PRO A 249 -11.71 13.33 -14.71
N THR A 250 -10.62 12.58 -14.80
CA THR A 250 -9.58 12.51 -13.75
C THR A 250 -8.49 13.56 -14.01
N GLN A 251 -8.21 14.39 -13.00
CA GLN A 251 -7.03 15.25 -12.99
C GLN A 251 -5.78 14.39 -12.73
N ILE A 252 -4.75 14.55 -13.54
CA ILE A 252 -3.47 13.85 -13.33
C ILE A 252 -2.38 14.85 -13.03
N ARG A 253 -1.54 14.56 -12.04
CA ARG A 253 -0.45 15.46 -11.63
C ARG A 253 0.83 14.68 -11.42
N VAL A 254 1.95 15.31 -11.73
CA VAL A 254 3.27 14.87 -11.26
C VAL A 254 3.80 15.94 -10.31
N ILE A 255 4.10 15.53 -9.09
CA ILE A 255 4.53 16.39 -8.00
C ILE A 255 5.97 16.01 -7.64
N ALA A 256 6.84 17.00 -7.49
CA ALA A 256 8.24 16.78 -7.13
C ALA A 256 8.76 17.92 -6.25
N THR A 257 9.99 17.75 -5.75
CA THR A 257 10.70 18.84 -5.08
C THR A 257 10.87 20.02 -6.03
N LYS A 258 10.67 21.24 -5.52
CA LYS A 258 10.65 22.48 -6.30
C LYS A 258 11.83 22.60 -7.28
N GLY A 259 11.50 22.89 -8.54
CA GLY A 259 12.45 22.96 -9.66
C GLY A 259 12.46 21.69 -10.51
N LYS A 260 12.01 20.54 -9.98
CA LYS A 260 12.11 19.25 -10.67
C LYS A 260 10.83 18.79 -11.34
N ALA A 261 9.64 19.37 -11.07
CA ALA A 261 8.37 18.86 -11.63
C ALA A 261 8.37 18.71 -13.16
N LYS A 262 9.09 19.57 -13.89
CA LYS A 262 9.19 19.46 -15.36
C LYS A 262 9.89 18.19 -15.86
N LEU A 263 10.74 17.56 -15.05
CA LEU A 263 11.34 16.25 -15.34
C LEU A 263 10.28 15.13 -15.30
N GLY A 264 9.12 15.39 -14.68
CA GLY A 264 7.98 14.49 -14.66
C GLY A 264 7.14 14.48 -15.94
N ARG A 265 7.50 15.24 -16.99
CA ARG A 265 6.66 15.37 -18.18
C ARG A 265 6.39 14.03 -18.87
N TYR A 266 7.42 13.21 -19.00
CA TYR A 266 7.28 11.87 -19.55
C TYR A 266 6.31 11.00 -18.73
N ALA A 267 6.42 11.05 -17.39
CA ALA A 267 5.52 10.33 -16.50
C ALA A 267 4.07 10.82 -16.58
N LEU A 268 3.85 12.13 -16.74
CA LEU A 268 2.52 12.72 -16.89
C LEU A 268 1.83 12.23 -18.18
N GLU A 269 2.57 12.18 -19.30
CA GLU A 269 2.09 11.68 -20.59
C GLU A 269 1.80 10.17 -20.53
N ALA A 270 2.71 9.38 -19.95
CA ALA A 270 2.51 7.95 -19.74
C ALA A 270 1.30 7.67 -18.84
N THR A 271 1.12 8.42 -17.75
CA THR A 271 -0.03 8.31 -16.85
C THR A 271 -1.35 8.51 -17.62
N ALA A 272 -1.43 9.50 -18.51
CA ALA A 272 -2.64 9.72 -19.29
C ALA A 272 -3.01 8.51 -20.17
N GLN A 273 -2.01 7.94 -20.85
CA GLN A 273 -2.15 6.78 -21.73
C GLN A 273 -2.52 5.50 -20.97
N ILE A 274 -1.80 5.22 -19.88
CA ILE A 274 -2.02 4.02 -19.05
C ILE A 274 -3.40 4.07 -18.40
N LEU A 275 -3.82 5.22 -17.87
CA LEU A 275 -5.12 5.34 -17.19
C LEU A 275 -6.28 5.04 -18.15
N GLN A 276 -6.19 5.54 -19.39
CA GLN A 276 -7.19 5.24 -20.41
C GLN A 276 -7.24 3.73 -20.72
N TYR A 277 -6.08 3.11 -20.90
CA TYR A 277 -5.99 1.67 -21.16
C TYR A 277 -6.57 0.83 -20.03
N TYR A 278 -6.30 1.17 -18.77
CA TYR A 278 -6.82 0.41 -17.62
C TYR A 278 -8.30 0.62 -17.37
N ASN A 279 -8.84 1.83 -17.58
CA ASN A 279 -10.28 2.07 -17.57
C ASN A 279 -11.00 1.13 -18.55
N ASP A 280 -10.46 0.99 -19.76
CA ASP A 280 -11.02 0.13 -20.80
C ASP A 280 -10.80 -1.34 -20.49
N TYR A 281 -9.58 -1.76 -20.14
CA TYR A 281 -9.23 -3.17 -19.90
C TYR A 281 -10.05 -3.77 -18.75
N PHE A 282 -10.07 -3.11 -17.59
CA PHE A 282 -10.78 -3.61 -16.41
C PHE A 282 -12.29 -3.37 -16.45
N GLY A 283 -12.80 -2.61 -17.42
CA GLY A 283 -14.24 -2.35 -17.58
C GLY A 283 -14.87 -1.53 -16.46
N VAL A 284 -14.05 -0.95 -15.57
CA VAL A 284 -14.47 -0.06 -14.48
C VAL A 284 -13.55 1.16 -14.54
N ALA A 285 -14.13 2.34 -14.72
CA ALA A 285 -13.36 3.58 -14.73
C ALA A 285 -12.76 3.86 -13.35
N TYR A 286 -11.58 4.47 -13.35
CA TYR A 286 -10.90 4.95 -12.16
C TYR A 286 -11.84 5.87 -11.34
N PRO A 287 -12.07 5.58 -10.05
CA PRO A 287 -13.18 6.19 -9.32
C PRO A 287 -12.86 7.54 -8.68
N LEU A 288 -11.57 7.89 -8.52
CA LEU A 288 -11.19 9.13 -7.82
C LEU A 288 -11.10 10.32 -8.79
N PRO A 289 -11.37 11.55 -8.31
CA PRO A 289 -11.33 12.74 -9.16
C PRO A 289 -9.92 13.14 -9.62
N LYS A 290 -8.88 12.61 -8.96
CA LYS A 290 -7.48 12.88 -9.29
C LYS A 290 -6.60 11.66 -9.07
N LEU A 291 -5.46 11.63 -9.77
CA LEU A 291 -4.37 10.68 -9.59
C LEU A 291 -3.04 11.43 -9.61
N ASP A 292 -2.32 11.42 -8.49
CA ASP A 292 -1.02 12.05 -8.35
C ASP A 292 0.11 11.03 -8.43
N GLN A 293 1.15 11.36 -9.19
CA GLN A 293 2.45 10.69 -9.15
C GLN A 293 3.43 11.57 -8.35
N ILE A 294 3.90 11.09 -7.20
CA ILE A 294 4.62 11.89 -6.21
C ILE A 294 6.08 11.42 -6.12
N ALA A 295 7.02 12.25 -6.56
CA ALA A 295 8.44 11.97 -6.50
C ALA A 295 9.00 12.28 -5.09
N LEU A 296 9.48 11.26 -4.39
CA LEU A 296 10.17 11.38 -3.10
C LEU A 296 11.70 11.35 -3.31
N PRO A 297 12.45 12.34 -2.80
CA PRO A 297 13.90 12.47 -3.03
C PRO A 297 14.77 11.38 -2.36
N GLY A 298 14.15 10.45 -1.63
CA GLY A 298 14.79 9.36 -0.90
C GLY A 298 13.84 8.76 0.14
N GLY A 299 14.34 7.89 1.01
CA GLY A 299 13.60 7.46 2.21
C GLY A 299 12.88 6.11 2.11
N PHE A 300 12.46 5.67 0.93
CA PHE A 300 11.95 4.30 0.71
C PHE A 300 12.34 3.80 -0.69
N GLY A 301 12.41 2.47 -0.87
CA GLY A 301 12.81 1.87 -2.14
C GLY A 301 11.62 1.60 -3.05
N GLY A 302 11.73 1.92 -4.34
CA GLY A 302 10.72 1.56 -5.35
C GLY A 302 9.61 2.61 -5.51
N ALA A 303 8.37 2.17 -5.35
CA ALA A 303 7.15 2.95 -5.42
C ALA A 303 6.09 2.29 -4.51
N MET A 304 4.98 2.99 -4.28
CA MET A 304 3.86 2.52 -3.45
C MET A 304 2.55 3.08 -4.00
N GLU A 305 1.57 2.20 -4.21
CA GLU A 305 0.34 2.43 -4.99
C GLU A 305 -0.73 3.29 -4.31
N ASN A 306 -0.40 4.04 -3.25
CA ASN A 306 -1.40 4.66 -2.38
C ASN A 306 -2.55 5.33 -3.17
N TRP A 307 -3.80 4.97 -2.86
CA TRP A 307 -4.93 5.25 -3.76
C TRP A 307 -5.10 6.74 -4.07
N GLY A 308 -4.90 7.10 -5.34
CA GLY A 308 -4.95 8.49 -5.82
C GLY A 308 -3.72 9.35 -5.58
N GLY A 309 -2.70 8.86 -4.88
CA GLY A 309 -1.44 9.56 -4.68
C GLY A 309 -0.26 8.61 -4.58
N ILE A 310 0.13 8.03 -5.71
CA ILE A 310 1.19 7.03 -5.79
C ILE A 310 2.54 7.70 -5.52
N THR A 311 3.33 7.12 -4.62
CA THR A 311 4.67 7.63 -4.29
C THR A 311 5.75 6.85 -5.01
N TYR A 312 6.81 7.53 -5.41
CA TYR A 312 7.94 6.95 -6.15
C TYR A 312 9.23 7.46 -5.56
N TYR A 313 10.27 6.63 -5.59
CA TYR A 313 11.63 7.18 -5.52
C TYR A 313 11.88 8.06 -6.75
N GLU A 314 12.51 9.24 -6.59
CA GLU A 314 12.66 10.22 -7.69
C GLU A 314 13.21 9.61 -8.99
N SER A 315 14.15 8.66 -8.92
CA SER A 315 14.75 8.02 -10.10
C SER A 315 13.83 7.04 -10.84
N THR A 316 12.70 6.65 -10.26
CA THR A 316 11.68 5.78 -10.89
C THR A 316 10.50 6.57 -11.45
N LEU A 317 10.51 7.91 -11.34
CA LEU A 317 9.45 8.78 -11.88
C LEU A 317 9.97 9.92 -12.77
N LEU A 318 11.10 10.54 -12.40
CA LEU A 318 11.61 11.72 -13.10
C LEU A 318 12.55 11.32 -14.25
N PHE A 319 12.33 11.92 -15.42
CA PHE A 319 13.09 11.65 -16.64
C PHE A 319 13.71 12.93 -17.18
N ASP A 320 15.04 12.96 -17.32
CA ASP A 320 15.76 14.03 -18.00
C ASP A 320 16.12 13.58 -19.42
N PRO A 321 15.52 14.15 -20.48
CA PRO A 321 15.82 13.77 -21.86
C PRO A 321 17.29 13.92 -22.27
N LYS A 322 18.09 14.72 -21.54
CA LYS A 322 19.51 14.93 -21.84
C LYS A 322 20.43 13.93 -21.11
N ASN A 323 20.01 13.45 -19.94
CA ASN A 323 20.90 12.74 -19.01
C ASN A 323 20.41 11.33 -18.63
N SER A 324 19.12 11.04 -18.77
CA SER A 324 18.54 9.73 -18.47
C SER A 324 18.76 8.76 -19.63
N SER A 325 19.06 7.49 -19.31
CA SER A 325 19.25 6.45 -20.32
C SER A 325 17.92 5.96 -20.90
N ALA A 326 18.00 5.21 -22.00
CA ALA A 326 16.84 4.48 -22.52
C ALA A 326 16.28 3.50 -21.48
N ASP A 327 17.13 2.81 -20.72
CA ASP A 327 16.70 1.90 -19.66
C ASP A 327 15.92 2.62 -18.56
N THR A 328 16.33 3.83 -18.18
CA THR A 328 15.58 4.68 -17.24
C THR A 328 14.19 4.98 -17.79
N LYS A 329 14.08 5.34 -19.07
CA LYS A 329 12.79 5.62 -19.72
C LYS A 329 11.86 4.41 -19.68
N GLN A 330 12.37 3.22 -19.97
CA GLN A 330 11.60 1.97 -19.93
C GLN A 330 11.18 1.63 -18.50
N ASN A 331 12.09 1.76 -17.54
CA ASN A 331 11.83 1.49 -16.14
C ASN A 331 10.74 2.41 -15.57
N ILE A 332 10.80 3.71 -15.85
CA ILE A 332 9.76 4.66 -15.40
C ILE A 332 8.38 4.25 -15.93
N TYR A 333 8.28 3.87 -17.21
CA TYR A 333 7.01 3.46 -17.79
C TYR A 333 6.47 2.17 -17.16
N GLU A 334 7.33 1.17 -16.99
CA GLU A 334 6.94 -0.13 -16.43
C GLU A 334 6.50 0.01 -14.97
N VAL A 335 7.21 0.80 -14.16
CA VAL A 335 6.82 1.08 -12.77
C VAL A 335 5.51 1.89 -12.73
N LEU A 336 5.35 2.94 -13.55
CA LEU A 336 4.07 3.64 -13.67
C LEU A 336 2.91 2.69 -13.99
N ALA A 337 3.12 1.78 -14.94
CA ALA A 337 2.11 0.80 -15.33
C ALA A 337 1.80 -0.21 -14.21
N HIS A 338 2.81 -0.63 -13.44
CA HIS A 338 2.64 -1.49 -12.25
C HIS A 338 1.79 -0.79 -11.18
N GLU A 339 2.23 0.39 -10.71
CA GLU A 339 1.53 1.11 -9.64
C GLU A 339 0.12 1.55 -10.04
N MET A 340 -0.08 1.88 -11.31
CA MET A 340 -1.41 2.25 -11.81
C MET A 340 -2.35 1.05 -11.94
N ALA A 341 -1.84 -0.17 -12.08
CA ALA A 341 -2.66 -1.37 -12.09
C ALA A 341 -3.21 -1.67 -10.68
N HIS A 342 -2.44 -1.35 -9.64
CA HIS A 342 -2.88 -1.48 -8.25
C HIS A 342 -4.11 -0.64 -7.91
N GLN A 343 -4.37 0.46 -8.64
CA GLN A 343 -5.59 1.25 -8.48
C GLN A 343 -6.88 0.42 -8.68
N TRP A 344 -6.78 -0.73 -9.36
CA TRP A 344 -7.81 -1.76 -9.42
C TRP A 344 -7.48 -3.00 -8.56
N PHE A 345 -6.25 -3.52 -8.68
CA PHE A 345 -5.75 -4.71 -7.98
C PHE A 345 -4.89 -4.35 -6.77
N GLY A 346 -5.56 -4.02 -5.67
CA GLY A 346 -4.95 -3.58 -4.42
C GLY A 346 -5.78 -2.51 -3.76
N ASP A 347 -6.25 -1.53 -4.53
CA ASP A 347 -7.00 -0.40 -3.99
C ASP A 347 -8.51 -0.61 -4.04
N LEU A 348 -9.03 -0.74 -5.27
CA LEU A 348 -10.45 -0.94 -5.51
C LEU A 348 -10.91 -2.32 -5.05
N VAL A 349 -10.12 -3.35 -5.34
CA VAL A 349 -10.28 -4.72 -4.84
C VAL A 349 -9.00 -5.12 -4.15
N THR A 350 -9.07 -5.32 -2.84
CA THR A 350 -7.90 -5.65 -2.01
C THR A 350 -7.92 -7.13 -1.63
N MET A 351 -6.78 -7.77 -1.43
CA MET A 351 -6.74 -9.06 -0.75
C MET A 351 -7.41 -8.99 0.63
N ALA A 352 -8.07 -10.05 1.05
CA ALA A 352 -8.66 -10.14 2.39
C ALA A 352 -7.58 -10.20 3.47
N TRP A 353 -6.52 -10.95 3.20
CA TRP A 353 -5.35 -11.09 4.05
C TRP A 353 -4.09 -11.28 3.21
N TRP A 354 -2.93 -11.12 3.84
CA TRP A 354 -1.61 -11.16 3.19
C TRP A 354 -1.30 -12.50 2.51
N ASP A 355 -1.99 -13.58 2.87
CA ASP A 355 -1.88 -14.89 2.18
C ASP A 355 -2.19 -14.79 0.68
N ASN A 356 -3.09 -13.86 0.32
CA ASN A 356 -3.49 -13.62 -1.05
C ASN A 356 -2.78 -12.39 -1.66
N LEU A 357 -1.63 -11.94 -1.11
CA LEU A 357 -0.88 -10.77 -1.61
C LEU A 357 -0.58 -10.83 -3.12
N TRP A 358 -0.41 -12.04 -3.68
CA TRP A 358 -0.21 -12.24 -5.11
C TRP A 358 -1.37 -11.71 -5.98
N LEU A 359 -2.59 -11.59 -5.43
CA LEU A 359 -3.72 -10.98 -6.14
C LEU A 359 -3.48 -9.49 -6.43
N ASN A 360 -2.73 -8.80 -5.57
CA ASN A 360 -2.29 -7.44 -5.84
C ASN A 360 -1.05 -7.49 -6.74
N GLU A 361 0.02 -8.08 -6.23
CA GLU A 361 1.38 -7.88 -6.76
C GLU A 361 1.69 -8.69 -8.01
N GLY A 362 1.14 -9.90 -8.09
CA GLY A 362 1.23 -10.72 -9.30
C GLY A 362 0.47 -10.08 -10.46
N PHE A 363 -0.74 -9.54 -10.19
CA PHE A 363 -1.55 -8.84 -11.19
C PHE A 363 -0.92 -7.52 -11.62
N ALA A 364 -0.45 -6.70 -10.69
CA ALA A 364 0.22 -5.45 -11.02
C ALA A 364 1.50 -5.69 -11.84
N SER A 365 2.29 -6.70 -11.47
CA SER A 365 3.49 -7.08 -12.24
C SER A 365 3.13 -7.51 -13.66
N TRP A 366 2.10 -8.35 -13.81
CA TRP A 366 1.64 -8.81 -15.12
C TRP A 366 1.05 -7.68 -15.97
N MET A 367 0.17 -6.85 -15.40
CA MET A 367 -0.43 -5.71 -16.10
C MET A 367 0.60 -4.64 -16.45
N GLY A 368 1.58 -4.40 -15.57
CA GLY A 368 2.70 -3.50 -15.81
C GLY A 368 3.49 -3.92 -17.06
N THR A 369 3.92 -5.18 -17.14
CA THR A 369 4.63 -5.68 -18.33
C THR A 369 3.69 -5.78 -19.55
N LYS A 370 2.43 -6.19 -19.41
CA LYS A 370 1.46 -6.30 -20.53
C LYS A 370 1.16 -4.93 -21.14
N CYS A 371 0.85 -3.92 -20.32
CA CYS A 371 0.62 -2.55 -20.74
C CYS A 371 1.86 -1.96 -21.43
N THR A 372 3.05 -2.20 -20.84
CA THR A 372 4.31 -1.76 -21.43
C THR A 372 4.55 -2.39 -22.80
N ALA A 373 4.33 -3.70 -22.95
CA ALA A 373 4.45 -4.40 -24.22
C ALA A 373 3.42 -3.93 -25.27
N HIS A 374 2.21 -3.56 -24.84
CA HIS A 374 1.16 -3.06 -25.71
C HIS A 374 1.53 -1.71 -26.35
N PHE A 375 1.98 -0.74 -25.55
CA PHE A 375 2.31 0.60 -26.05
C PHE A 375 3.74 0.75 -26.56
N ASN A 376 4.65 -0.14 -26.14
CA ASN A 376 6.06 -0.11 -26.52
C ASN A 376 6.57 -1.48 -26.96
N PRO A 377 5.99 -2.09 -28.01
CA PRO A 377 6.36 -3.44 -28.46
C PRO A 377 7.85 -3.55 -28.83
N GLN A 378 8.46 -2.47 -29.31
CA GLN A 378 9.88 -2.38 -29.67
C GLN A 378 10.85 -2.55 -28.48
N TRP A 379 10.36 -2.47 -27.24
CA TRP A 379 11.21 -2.70 -26.05
C TRP A 379 11.34 -4.18 -25.71
N GLU A 380 10.53 -5.05 -26.32
CA GLU A 380 10.57 -6.51 -26.09
C GLU A 380 10.61 -6.87 -24.60
N VAL A 381 9.80 -6.21 -23.77
CA VAL A 381 9.91 -6.25 -22.30
C VAL A 381 9.82 -7.65 -21.69
N TRP A 382 9.19 -8.61 -22.37
CA TRP A 382 9.17 -10.01 -21.96
C TRP A 382 10.54 -10.71 -22.05
N LEU A 383 11.47 -10.16 -22.82
CA LEU A 383 12.85 -10.60 -22.98
C LEU A 383 13.83 -9.73 -22.16
N ARG A 384 13.32 -8.69 -21.48
CA ARG A 384 14.14 -7.79 -20.68
C ARG A 384 14.73 -8.55 -19.50
N ARG A 385 16.04 -8.40 -19.30
CA ARG A 385 16.74 -8.92 -18.13
C ARG A 385 16.48 -8.00 -16.95
N ASN A 386 15.98 -8.57 -15.87
CA ASN A 386 15.67 -7.86 -14.65
C ASN A 386 16.72 -8.12 -13.58
N LEU A 387 16.87 -7.19 -12.64
CA LEU A 387 17.59 -7.48 -11.41
C LEU A 387 16.66 -8.24 -10.46
N PRO A 388 17.14 -9.30 -9.80
CA PRO A 388 16.39 -9.96 -8.75
C PRO A 388 16.25 -9.07 -7.51
N ARG A 389 15.16 -9.25 -6.74
CA ARG A 389 15.00 -8.53 -5.46
C ARG A 389 16.10 -8.91 -4.47
N ASP A 390 16.44 -10.20 -4.43
CA ASP A 390 17.62 -10.69 -3.73
C ASP A 390 18.86 -10.51 -4.64
N PRO A 391 19.79 -9.59 -4.32
CA PRO A 391 20.93 -9.28 -5.17
C PRO A 391 21.95 -10.44 -5.28
N THR A 392 21.78 -11.51 -4.51
CA THR A 392 22.61 -12.73 -4.61
C THR A 392 22.14 -13.67 -5.73
N ARG A 393 21.00 -13.39 -6.38
CA ARG A 393 20.40 -14.22 -7.42
C ARG A 393 20.88 -13.83 -8.82
N ARG A 394 20.58 -14.67 -9.82
CA ARG A 394 21.01 -14.41 -11.20
C ARG A 394 20.10 -13.39 -11.88
N VAL A 395 20.74 -12.58 -12.71
CA VAL A 395 20.08 -11.67 -13.64
C VAL A 395 19.55 -12.47 -14.83
N GLY A 396 18.24 -12.43 -15.06
CA GLY A 396 17.56 -13.14 -16.14
C GLY A 396 16.23 -12.46 -16.47
N ILE A 397 15.46 -13.02 -17.40
CA ILE A 397 14.09 -12.53 -17.63
C ILE A 397 13.20 -12.93 -16.44
N ALA A 398 12.10 -12.21 -16.20
CA ALA A 398 11.25 -12.42 -15.02
C ALA A 398 10.90 -13.90 -14.76
N LYS A 399 10.53 -14.65 -15.81
CA LYS A 399 10.22 -16.09 -15.74
C LYS A 399 11.41 -16.93 -15.26
N GLU A 400 12.61 -16.68 -15.77
CA GLU A 400 13.82 -17.43 -15.39
C GLU A 400 14.20 -17.17 -13.94
N GLN A 401 14.02 -15.92 -13.49
CA GLN A 401 14.26 -15.55 -12.09
C GLN A 401 13.26 -16.20 -11.15
N ALA A 402 11.97 -16.23 -11.54
CA ALA A 402 10.95 -16.97 -10.80
C ALA A 402 11.33 -18.45 -10.69
N MET A 403 11.74 -19.09 -11.79
CA MET A 403 12.19 -20.50 -11.79
C MET A 403 13.43 -20.73 -10.94
N GLU A 404 14.42 -19.82 -10.95
CA GLU A 404 15.59 -19.94 -10.09
C GLU A 404 15.22 -19.88 -8.61
N SER A 405 14.34 -18.95 -8.23
CA SER A 405 13.87 -18.82 -6.86
C SER A 405 13.01 -20.02 -6.44
N ASP A 406 12.15 -20.50 -7.32
CA ASP A 406 11.22 -21.60 -7.08
C ASP A 406 11.88 -22.99 -7.09
N ALA A 407 13.07 -23.13 -7.68
CA ALA A 407 13.83 -24.37 -7.66
C ALA A 407 14.51 -24.66 -6.30
N ARG A 408 14.41 -23.76 -5.33
CA ARG A 408 15.06 -23.89 -4.02
C ARG A 408 14.18 -24.61 -3.01
N SER A 409 14.82 -25.31 -2.08
CA SER A 409 14.12 -25.96 -0.95
C SER A 409 13.47 -24.96 0.02
N THR A 410 13.86 -23.68 -0.02
CA THR A 410 13.32 -22.59 0.79
C THR A 410 12.24 -21.79 0.07
N THR A 411 11.76 -22.22 -1.11
CA THR A 411 10.64 -21.57 -1.81
C THR A 411 9.33 -21.73 -1.03
N HIS A 412 8.28 -21.05 -1.50
CA HIS A 412 6.92 -21.21 -1.04
C HIS A 412 5.92 -21.25 -2.23
N ALA A 413 4.68 -21.63 -1.94
CA ALA A 413 3.58 -21.52 -2.90
C ALA A 413 3.24 -20.04 -3.16
N ILE A 414 2.69 -19.70 -4.34
CA ILE A 414 2.30 -18.31 -4.68
C ILE A 414 1.32 -17.75 -3.65
N GLN A 415 0.35 -18.56 -3.25
CA GLN A 415 -0.48 -18.33 -2.07
C GLN A 415 0.13 -19.10 -0.90
N GLN A 416 0.58 -18.39 0.12
CA GLN A 416 1.21 -18.96 1.30
C GLN A 416 0.51 -18.47 2.57
N PRO A 417 0.41 -19.29 3.64
CA PRO A 417 -0.07 -18.80 4.92
C PRO A 417 0.88 -17.76 5.53
N ILE A 418 0.35 -16.63 5.95
CA ILE A 418 1.01 -15.53 6.67
C ILE A 418 0.36 -15.43 8.04
N ALA A 419 1.10 -15.80 9.08
CA ALA A 419 0.53 -15.89 10.42
C ALA A 419 0.34 -14.52 11.06
N THR A 420 1.18 -13.55 10.68
CA THR A 420 1.13 -12.19 11.25
C THR A 420 1.38 -11.11 10.22
N GLU A 421 0.87 -9.93 10.51
CA GLU A 421 1.16 -8.67 9.84
C GLU A 421 2.66 -8.42 9.60
N ALA A 422 3.48 -8.70 10.62
CA ALA A 422 4.92 -8.51 10.54
C ALA A 422 5.60 -9.46 9.55
N GLU A 423 5.05 -10.67 9.38
CA GLU A 423 5.52 -11.65 8.40
C GLU A 423 5.15 -11.27 6.96
N ALA A 424 4.12 -10.45 6.75
CA ALA A 424 3.68 -10.05 5.41
C ALA A 424 4.83 -9.46 4.58
N ASN A 425 5.72 -8.67 5.19
CA ASN A 425 6.90 -8.09 4.53
C ASN A 425 7.80 -9.15 3.86
N SER A 426 7.86 -10.37 4.40
CA SER A 426 8.65 -11.46 3.82
C SER A 426 8.03 -12.08 2.57
N ALA A 427 6.72 -11.88 2.37
CA ALA A 427 6.01 -12.33 1.18
C ALA A 427 6.20 -11.40 -0.03
N PHE A 428 6.81 -10.22 0.16
CA PHE A 428 7.14 -9.29 -0.92
C PHE A 428 8.43 -9.72 -1.65
N ASP A 429 8.38 -10.86 -2.34
CA ASP A 429 9.55 -11.52 -2.91
C ASP A 429 9.42 -11.83 -4.43
N ASP A 430 10.41 -12.50 -5.02
CA ASP A 430 10.36 -12.85 -6.45
C ASP A 430 9.24 -13.88 -6.77
N ILE A 431 8.77 -14.67 -5.80
CA ILE A 431 7.68 -15.63 -6.00
C ILE A 431 6.35 -14.89 -6.17
N THR A 432 5.99 -14.01 -5.22
CA THR A 432 4.73 -13.25 -5.29
C THR A 432 4.63 -12.43 -6.58
N TYR A 433 5.72 -11.78 -7.00
CA TYR A 433 5.74 -10.90 -8.15
C TYR A 433 5.95 -11.65 -9.46
N LYS A 434 7.12 -12.29 -9.63
CA LYS A 434 7.57 -12.82 -10.93
C LYS A 434 6.93 -14.16 -11.25
N LYS A 435 6.75 -15.03 -10.25
CA LYS A 435 6.00 -16.29 -10.44
C LYS A 435 4.51 -15.98 -10.61
N GLY A 436 3.95 -15.06 -9.81
CA GLY A 436 2.59 -14.53 -9.98
C GLY A 436 2.33 -14.02 -11.40
N GLN A 437 3.19 -13.12 -11.90
CA GLN A 437 3.12 -12.59 -13.27
C GLN A 437 3.21 -13.69 -14.34
N SER A 438 4.19 -14.58 -14.20
CA SER A 438 4.41 -15.66 -15.18
C SER A 438 3.23 -16.63 -15.23
N PHE A 439 2.63 -16.90 -14.07
CA PHE A 439 1.45 -17.73 -13.95
C PHE A 439 0.21 -17.08 -14.56
N LEU A 440 -0.03 -15.79 -14.30
CA LEU A 440 -1.15 -15.05 -14.91
C LEU A 440 -1.02 -14.98 -16.43
N ARG A 441 0.18 -14.73 -16.96
CA ARG A 441 0.43 -14.77 -18.41
C ARG A 441 0.15 -16.14 -19.00
N MET A 442 0.54 -17.22 -18.32
CA MET A 442 0.23 -18.58 -18.75
C MET A 442 -1.28 -18.84 -18.74
N LEU A 443 -1.97 -18.39 -17.69
CA LEU A 443 -3.40 -18.59 -17.53
C LEU A 443 -4.21 -17.83 -18.59
N GLU A 444 -3.86 -16.57 -18.88
CA GLU A 444 -4.44 -15.82 -20.00
C GLU A 444 -4.19 -16.53 -21.33
N SER A 445 -2.98 -17.06 -21.56
CA SER A 445 -2.66 -17.79 -22.79
C SER A 445 -3.47 -19.09 -22.93
N PHE A 446 -3.82 -19.72 -21.81
CA PHE A 446 -4.62 -20.95 -21.78
C PHE A 446 -6.11 -20.68 -22.02
N LEU A 447 -6.68 -19.67 -21.35
CA LEU A 447 -8.10 -19.31 -21.49
C LEU A 447 -8.40 -18.53 -22.77
N GLY A 448 -7.41 -17.82 -23.30
CA GLY A 448 -7.57 -16.80 -24.33
C GLY A 448 -7.78 -15.41 -23.72
N GLU A 449 -7.23 -14.39 -24.37
CA GLU A 449 -7.20 -13.01 -23.86
C GLU A 449 -8.59 -12.44 -23.58
N ASP A 450 -9.55 -12.65 -24.48
CA ASP A 450 -10.91 -12.12 -24.31
C ASP A 450 -11.64 -12.77 -23.13
N VAL A 451 -11.55 -14.11 -23.01
CA VAL A 451 -12.18 -14.87 -21.91
C VAL A 451 -11.56 -14.49 -20.57
N PHE A 452 -10.23 -14.41 -20.51
CA PHE A 452 -9.52 -13.98 -19.31
C PHE A 452 -9.93 -12.56 -18.89
N ARG A 453 -9.90 -11.60 -19.82
CA ARG A 453 -10.28 -10.21 -19.57
C ARG A 453 -11.71 -10.11 -19.07
N ASP A 454 -12.65 -10.82 -19.68
CA ASP A 454 -14.06 -10.76 -19.28
C ASP A 454 -14.29 -11.37 -17.89
N GLY A 455 -13.55 -12.42 -17.53
CA GLY A 455 -13.54 -12.94 -16.16
C GLY A 455 -12.93 -11.96 -15.14
N ILE A 456 -11.86 -11.26 -15.50
CA ILE A 456 -11.31 -10.16 -14.67
C ILE A 456 -12.31 -9.02 -14.49
N ARG A 457 -13.04 -8.65 -15.54
CA ARG A 457 -14.09 -7.62 -15.46
C ARG A 457 -15.21 -8.04 -14.50
N ARG A 458 -15.64 -9.31 -14.54
CA ARG A 458 -16.61 -9.86 -13.58
C ARG A 458 -16.09 -9.81 -12.15
N TYR A 459 -14.85 -10.24 -11.94
CA TYR A 459 -14.17 -10.19 -10.64
C TYR A 459 -14.14 -8.76 -10.07
N ILE A 460 -13.63 -7.79 -10.84
CA ILE A 460 -13.56 -6.39 -10.40
C ILE A 460 -14.97 -5.83 -10.12
N ALA A 461 -15.95 -6.11 -10.99
CA ALA A 461 -17.31 -5.61 -10.81
C ALA A 461 -17.99 -6.17 -9.54
N ALA A 462 -17.73 -7.43 -9.20
CA ALA A 462 -18.30 -8.11 -8.04
C ALA A 462 -17.65 -7.66 -6.71
N HIS A 463 -16.35 -7.35 -6.72
CA HIS A 463 -15.58 -7.08 -5.50
C HIS A 463 -15.17 -5.61 -5.32
N LYS A 464 -15.60 -4.69 -6.19
CA LYS A 464 -15.26 -3.26 -6.06
C LYS A 464 -15.61 -2.69 -4.68
N TYR A 465 -14.67 -1.95 -4.10
CA TYR A 465 -14.70 -1.41 -2.72
C TYR A 465 -14.75 -2.49 -1.63
N SER A 466 -14.34 -3.72 -1.94
CA SER A 466 -14.35 -4.84 -1.01
C SER A 466 -13.00 -5.55 -0.99
N ASN A 467 -12.95 -6.64 -0.25
CA ASN A 467 -11.84 -7.56 -0.26
C ASN A 467 -12.19 -8.82 -1.06
N SER A 468 -11.17 -9.64 -1.30
CA SER A 468 -11.25 -10.84 -2.13
C SER A 468 -10.26 -11.90 -1.66
N THR A 469 -10.57 -13.16 -1.95
CA THR A 469 -9.65 -14.28 -1.82
C THR A 469 -9.30 -14.87 -3.19
N THR A 470 -8.34 -15.79 -3.25
CA THR A 470 -7.99 -16.47 -4.51
C THR A 470 -9.19 -17.25 -5.06
N ALA A 471 -10.06 -17.77 -4.18
CA ALA A 471 -11.29 -18.45 -4.58
C ALA A 471 -12.27 -17.56 -5.34
N ASP A 472 -12.38 -16.29 -4.96
CA ASP A 472 -13.24 -15.31 -5.64
C ASP A 472 -12.79 -15.09 -7.10
N LEU A 473 -11.47 -14.99 -7.32
CA LEU A 473 -10.89 -14.91 -8.66
C LEU A 473 -11.20 -16.17 -9.49
N TRP A 474 -11.05 -17.36 -8.91
CA TRP A 474 -11.35 -18.61 -9.61
C TRP A 474 -12.81 -18.72 -10.01
N ASN A 475 -13.73 -18.33 -9.14
CA ASN A 475 -15.15 -18.32 -9.46
C ASN A 475 -15.41 -17.43 -10.69
N ALA A 476 -14.91 -16.19 -10.68
CA ALA A 476 -15.12 -15.25 -11.79
C ALA A 476 -14.50 -15.68 -13.14
N LEU A 477 -13.35 -16.35 -13.11
CA LEU A 477 -12.68 -16.88 -14.30
C LEU A 477 -13.32 -18.18 -14.84
N SER A 478 -14.11 -18.88 -14.03
CA SER A 478 -14.77 -20.15 -14.40
C SER A 478 -16.19 -20.01 -14.94
N GLU A 479 -16.81 -18.84 -14.73
CA GLU A 479 -18.07 -18.42 -15.38
C GLU A 479 -17.90 -18.16 -16.88
#